data_AF-A0AAD3HN93-F1
#
_entry.id   AF-A0AAD3HN93-F1
#
_cell.length_a   1.000
_cell.length_b   1.000
_cell.length_c   1.000
_cell.angle_alpha   90.00
_cell.angle_beta   90.00
_cell.angle_gamma   90.00
#
_symmetry.space_group_name_H-M   'P 1'
#
loop_
_entity.id
_entity.type
_entity.pdbx_description
1 polymer ?
#
loop_
_entity_poly.entity_id
_entity_poly.type
_entity_poly.pdbx_seq_one_letter_code
_entity_poly.pdbx_strand_id
1 'polypeptide(L)'
;MASTSTDPAPPVATPAPAPANVEAEMAAHVSGITPQLQNVVATVNLGTKLDLKEIAMHARNAEYNPKRFAAVIMRIREPKTTALIFASGKMVCTGAKSEDDSRTAARRYAKIVQKLGFPATFKEFKIQNIVGSCDVKFPIRLEGLAYAHSLFASYEPELFPGLIYRMKQPKIVLLIFVSGKVVLTGAKTRYEIYQAYMNIYPTLIQYKKGDAVVPTLPSNNMMPPPRALPVVRQPGQPDAADQHHDAHQQQHPHPHHQLQQAAAAAAAAMMPPPPTPAMPPAMAPTPVADMHHMNLPPPTPLHHNLPPPTPRHPGLAPTPSLGHHALPPPSPRR
;
A
#
# COMPACT_ATOMS: atom_id res chain seq x y z
N MET A 1 -11.68 64.77 -29.05
CA MET A 1 -12.56 63.70 -29.55
C MET A 1 -11.72 62.44 -29.66
N ALA A 2 -11.92 61.50 -28.74
CA ALA A 2 -11.15 60.25 -28.68
C ALA A 2 -11.98 59.12 -29.28
N SER A 3 -11.43 58.47 -30.29
CA SER A 3 -12.05 57.37 -31.03
C SER A 3 -11.86 56.05 -30.30
N THR A 4 -12.95 55.36 -30.02
CA THR A 4 -13.02 54.02 -29.41
C THR A 4 -12.87 52.94 -30.47
N SER A 5 -11.90 52.04 -30.32
CA SER A 5 -11.86 50.74 -31.03
C SER A 5 -12.02 49.62 -30.00
N THR A 6 -13.10 48.88 -30.12
CA THR A 6 -13.51 47.78 -29.25
C THR A 6 -12.91 46.47 -29.76
N ASP A 7 -12.04 45.83 -28.98
CA ASP A 7 -11.61 44.45 -29.24
C ASP A 7 -12.65 43.46 -28.67
N PRO A 8 -12.97 42.35 -29.36
CA PRO A 8 -13.86 41.32 -28.84
C PRO A 8 -13.12 40.36 -27.90
N ALA A 9 -13.75 40.04 -26.77
CA ALA A 9 -13.26 39.11 -25.76
C ALA A 9 -13.14 37.65 -26.29
N PRO A 10 -12.19 36.85 -25.78
CA PRO A 10 -12.02 35.46 -26.21
C PRO A 10 -13.17 34.56 -25.73
N PRO A 11 -13.47 33.45 -26.44
CA PRO A 11 -14.59 32.58 -26.13
C PRO A 11 -14.39 31.87 -24.80
N VAL A 12 -15.43 31.91 -23.98
CA VAL A 12 -15.57 31.19 -22.70
C VAL A 12 -15.39 29.70 -22.94
N ALA A 13 -14.41 29.11 -22.27
CA ALA A 13 -14.15 27.68 -22.27
C ALA A 13 -15.37 26.90 -21.76
N THR A 14 -15.87 25.99 -22.58
CA THR A 14 -16.95 25.04 -22.28
C THR A 14 -16.60 24.19 -21.04
N PRO A 15 -17.51 23.98 -20.08
CA PRO A 15 -17.24 23.14 -18.93
C PRO A 15 -17.13 21.66 -19.34
N ALA A 16 -16.13 20.97 -18.78
CA ALA A 16 -15.93 19.53 -18.93
C ALA A 16 -17.18 18.72 -18.49
N PRO A 17 -17.50 17.59 -19.15
CA PRO A 17 -18.73 16.86 -18.88
C PRO A 17 -18.72 16.23 -17.48
N ALA A 18 -19.91 16.20 -16.88
CA ALA A 18 -20.21 15.73 -15.53
C ALA A 18 -19.99 14.20 -15.34
N PRO A 19 -19.73 13.73 -14.10
CA PRO A 19 -19.27 12.37 -13.78
C PRO A 19 -20.27 11.22 -13.98
N ALA A 20 -21.52 11.48 -14.39
CA ALA A 20 -22.57 10.47 -14.45
C ALA A 20 -22.49 9.52 -15.66
N ASN A 21 -21.81 9.91 -16.75
CA ASN A 21 -21.80 9.12 -18.00
C ASN A 21 -20.73 8.01 -18.03
N VAL A 22 -19.74 8.08 -17.14
CA VAL A 22 -18.51 7.30 -17.28
C VAL A 22 -18.69 5.85 -16.83
N GLU A 23 -19.40 5.62 -15.72
CA GLU A 23 -19.65 4.25 -15.26
C GLU A 23 -20.55 3.49 -16.25
N ALA A 24 -21.49 4.19 -16.91
CA ALA A 24 -22.33 3.63 -17.98
C ALA A 24 -21.54 3.38 -19.28
N GLU A 25 -20.72 4.33 -19.72
CA GLU A 25 -19.83 4.17 -20.88
C GLU A 25 -18.81 3.04 -20.67
N MET A 26 -18.31 2.87 -19.45
CA MET A 26 -17.35 1.82 -19.13
C MET A 26 -17.99 0.44 -18.93
N ALA A 27 -19.24 0.39 -18.43
CA ALA A 27 -20.05 -0.83 -18.46
C ALA A 27 -20.40 -1.25 -19.89
N ALA A 28 -20.54 -0.27 -20.81
CA ALA A 28 -20.76 -0.49 -22.24
C ALA A 28 -19.46 -0.71 -23.05
N HIS A 29 -18.29 -0.59 -22.44
CA HIS A 29 -17.03 -0.74 -23.15
C HIS A 29 -16.82 -2.18 -23.61
N VAL A 30 -16.18 -2.35 -24.77
CA VAL A 30 -15.95 -3.62 -25.48
C VAL A 30 -15.30 -4.71 -24.59
N SER A 31 -14.59 -4.31 -23.53
CA SER A 31 -14.00 -5.24 -22.57
C SER A 31 -14.99 -5.87 -21.58
N GLY A 32 -16.11 -5.21 -21.28
CA GLY A 32 -17.01 -5.57 -20.17
C GLY A 32 -16.35 -5.59 -18.79
N ILE A 33 -15.11 -5.09 -18.67
CA ILE A 33 -14.30 -5.17 -17.46
C ILE A 33 -14.12 -3.78 -16.87
N THR A 34 -14.58 -3.63 -15.62
CA THR A 34 -14.47 -2.40 -14.84
C THR A 34 -13.31 -2.52 -13.84
N PRO A 35 -12.27 -1.67 -13.92
CA PRO A 35 -11.23 -1.61 -12.91
C PRO A 35 -11.80 -1.32 -11.51
N GLN A 36 -11.37 -2.13 -10.54
CA GLN A 36 -11.81 -2.05 -9.15
C GLN A 36 -10.79 -1.28 -8.32
N LEU A 37 -11.25 -0.36 -7.49
CA LEU A 37 -10.38 0.39 -6.59
C LEU A 37 -9.88 -0.54 -5.48
N GLN A 38 -8.57 -0.55 -5.29
CA GLN A 38 -7.90 -1.36 -4.29
C GLN A 38 -7.41 -0.54 -3.11
N ASN A 39 -7.02 0.71 -3.35
CA ASN A 39 -6.49 1.58 -2.32
C ASN A 39 -6.68 3.06 -2.68
N VAL A 40 -7.02 3.86 -1.69
CA VAL A 40 -7.11 5.32 -1.77
C VAL A 40 -6.24 5.93 -0.68
N VAL A 41 -5.36 6.82 -1.09
CA VAL A 41 -4.49 7.62 -0.23
C VAL A 41 -5.00 9.05 -0.22
N ALA A 42 -5.31 9.56 0.96
CA ALA A 42 -5.77 10.93 1.15
C ALA A 42 -4.94 11.64 2.22
N THR A 43 -4.90 12.97 2.14
CA THR A 43 -4.36 13.83 3.19
C THR A 43 -5.45 14.71 3.74
N VAL A 44 -5.31 15.11 5.00
CA VAL A 44 -6.15 16.10 5.66
C VAL A 44 -5.29 16.89 6.65
N ASN A 45 -5.69 18.14 6.89
CA ASN A 45 -5.06 19.01 7.86
C ASN A 45 -5.97 19.13 9.10
N LEU A 46 -5.43 18.75 10.25
CA LEU A 46 -6.12 18.85 11.55
C LEU A 46 -6.11 20.29 12.10
N GLY A 47 -5.34 21.20 11.51
CA GLY A 47 -5.38 22.64 11.81
C GLY A 47 -4.84 23.02 13.19
N THR A 48 -4.16 22.12 13.88
CA THR A 48 -3.50 22.36 15.16
C THR A 48 -2.22 21.53 15.29
N LYS A 49 -1.26 22.00 16.08
CA LYS A 49 -0.09 21.21 16.44
C LYS A 49 -0.49 20.12 17.45
N LEU A 50 0.14 18.97 17.33
CA LEU A 50 -0.20 17.78 18.10
C LEU A 50 1.02 17.27 18.86
N ASP A 51 0.82 16.96 20.14
CA ASP A 51 1.79 16.18 20.90
C ASP A 51 1.57 14.69 20.58
N LEU A 52 2.50 14.15 19.80
CA LEU A 52 2.45 12.78 19.34
C LEU A 52 2.65 11.75 20.46
N LYS A 53 3.38 12.12 21.53
CA LYS A 53 3.61 11.25 22.67
C LYS A 53 2.33 11.11 23.49
N GLU A 54 1.65 12.22 23.76
CA GLU A 54 0.33 12.26 24.39
C GLU A 54 -0.69 11.41 23.64
N ILE A 55 -0.75 11.56 22.30
CA ILE A 55 -1.65 10.75 21.46
C ILE A 55 -1.32 9.25 21.59
N ALA A 56 -0.05 8.88 21.52
CA ALA A 56 0.36 7.47 21.57
C ALA A 56 0.11 6.82 22.94
N MET A 57 0.25 7.57 24.04
CA MET A 57 -0.01 7.06 25.40
C MET A 57 -1.50 6.78 25.63
N HIS A 58 -2.38 7.62 25.08
CA HIS A 58 -3.82 7.55 25.36
C HIS A 58 -4.63 6.80 24.28
N ALA A 59 -4.09 6.62 23.08
CA ALA A 59 -4.77 5.91 21.99
C ALA A 59 -4.42 4.41 21.99
N ARG A 60 -5.44 3.55 22.13
CA ARG A 60 -5.28 2.09 22.22
C ARG A 60 -4.63 1.41 20.99
N ASN A 61 -4.80 1.98 19.80
CA ASN A 61 -4.30 1.43 18.53
C ASN A 61 -3.38 2.43 17.82
N ALA A 62 -2.45 3.03 18.58
CA ALA A 62 -1.46 3.96 18.07
C ALA A 62 -0.04 3.48 18.40
N GLU A 63 0.83 3.54 17.40
CA GLU A 63 2.26 3.22 17.53
C GLU A 63 3.06 4.49 17.26
N TYR A 64 4.02 4.81 18.14
CA TYR A 64 4.92 5.94 17.96
C TYR A 64 6.33 5.60 18.37
N ASN A 65 7.26 5.72 17.43
CA ASN A 65 8.70 5.59 17.70
C ASN A 65 9.44 6.66 16.89
N PRO A 66 9.77 7.83 17.49
CA PRO A 66 10.40 8.93 16.78
C PRO A 66 11.77 8.60 16.18
N LYS A 67 12.47 7.60 16.72
CA LYS A 67 13.75 7.13 16.15
C LYS A 67 13.54 6.37 14.83
N ARG A 68 12.38 5.74 14.66
CA ARG A 68 12.01 4.99 13.44
C ARG A 68 11.27 5.88 12.44
N PHE A 69 10.30 6.66 12.91
CA PHE A 69 9.45 7.48 12.07
C PHE A 69 8.83 8.64 12.85
N ALA A 70 8.79 9.83 12.24
CA ALA A 70 8.39 11.07 12.91
C ALA A 70 6.87 11.23 13.14
N ALA A 71 6.05 10.27 12.71
CA ALA A 71 4.59 10.33 12.81
C ALA A 71 4.04 9.20 13.69
N VAL A 72 2.87 9.45 14.30
CA VAL A 72 2.08 8.41 14.97
C VAL A 72 1.36 7.59 13.91
N ILE A 73 1.48 6.27 14.00
CA ILE A 73 0.73 5.33 13.16
C ILE A 73 -0.51 4.92 13.95
N MET A 74 -1.69 5.29 13.48
CA MET A 74 -2.96 4.92 14.11
C MET A 74 -3.78 4.04 13.18
N ARG A 75 -4.45 3.01 13.71
CA ARG A 75 -5.25 2.08 12.88
C ARG A 75 -6.67 1.94 13.42
N ILE A 76 -7.64 1.91 12.50
CA ILE A 76 -9.04 1.58 12.81
C ILE A 76 -9.51 0.41 11.95
N ARG A 77 -10.46 -0.36 12.45
CA ARG A 77 -11.00 -1.56 11.78
C ARG A 77 -12.06 -1.23 10.73
N GLU A 78 -12.76 -0.10 10.90
CA GLU A 78 -13.88 0.27 10.03
C GLU A 78 -13.87 1.78 9.74
N PRO A 79 -13.77 2.18 8.47
CA PRO A 79 -13.18 1.40 7.37
C PRO A 79 -11.76 0.95 7.74
N LYS A 80 -11.36 -0.28 7.36
CA LYS A 80 -10.03 -0.82 7.69
C LYS A 80 -8.95 0.04 7.04
N THR A 81 -8.34 0.93 7.82
CA THR A 81 -7.45 1.98 7.32
C THR A 81 -6.32 2.21 8.32
N THR A 82 -5.31 2.96 7.87
CA THR A 82 -4.21 3.42 8.71
C THR A 82 -4.01 4.91 8.48
N ALA A 83 -3.85 5.66 9.56
CA ALA A 83 -3.48 7.06 9.55
C ALA A 83 -2.03 7.26 10.00
N LEU A 84 -1.34 8.18 9.34
CA LEU A 84 -0.04 8.72 9.75
C LEU A 84 -0.28 10.16 10.20
N ILE A 85 -0.15 10.43 11.49
CA ILE A 85 -0.42 11.74 12.11
C ILE A 85 0.91 12.41 12.44
N PHE A 86 1.15 13.58 11.86
CA PHE A 86 2.37 14.36 12.08
C PHE A 86 2.14 15.43 13.15
N ALA A 87 3.21 15.81 13.86
CA ALA A 87 3.17 16.84 14.90
C ALA A 87 2.66 18.20 14.38
N SER A 88 2.78 18.44 13.07
CA SER A 88 2.25 19.63 12.39
C SER A 88 0.72 19.67 12.27
N GLY A 89 0.02 18.58 12.62
CA GLY A 89 -1.42 18.43 12.38
C GLY A 89 -1.77 17.88 11.00
N LYS A 90 -0.79 17.72 10.09
CA LYS A 90 -1.03 17.00 8.84
C LYS A 90 -1.28 15.51 9.14
N MET A 91 -2.24 14.93 8.44
CA MET A 91 -2.55 13.51 8.54
C MET A 91 -2.68 12.90 7.15
N VAL A 92 -2.07 11.72 6.97
CA VAL A 92 -2.22 10.88 5.76
C VAL A 92 -3.10 9.70 6.13
N CYS A 93 -4.11 9.38 5.33
CA CYS A 93 -5.00 8.23 5.49
C CYS A 93 -4.82 7.27 4.31
N THR A 94 -4.60 5.99 4.59
CA THR A 94 -4.38 4.93 3.59
C THR A 94 -5.18 3.67 3.90
N GLY A 95 -5.38 2.82 2.88
CA GLY A 95 -6.02 1.52 2.99
C GLY A 95 -7.53 1.51 2.71
N ALA A 96 -8.12 2.67 2.42
CA ALA A 96 -9.53 2.76 2.05
C ALA A 96 -9.74 2.21 0.63
N LYS A 97 -10.88 1.55 0.39
CA LYS A 97 -11.25 1.01 -0.93
C LYS A 97 -12.06 1.96 -1.79
N SER A 98 -12.54 3.05 -1.21
CA SER A 98 -13.28 4.11 -1.88
C SER A 98 -12.88 5.49 -1.34
N GLU A 99 -13.17 6.53 -2.11
CA GLU A 99 -12.93 7.91 -1.73
C GLU A 99 -13.81 8.31 -0.52
N ASP A 100 -15.04 7.81 -0.48
CA ASP A 100 -15.99 8.05 0.61
C ASP A 100 -15.56 7.35 1.91
N ASP A 101 -15.06 6.12 1.82
CA ASP A 101 -14.46 5.42 2.96
C ASP A 101 -13.22 6.17 3.46
N SER A 102 -12.39 6.67 2.55
CA SER A 102 -11.20 7.45 2.90
C SER A 102 -11.57 8.72 3.66
N ARG A 103 -12.62 9.43 3.20
CA ARG A 103 -13.15 10.62 3.88
C ARG A 103 -13.75 10.29 5.24
N THR A 104 -14.53 9.21 5.32
CA THR A 104 -15.15 8.73 6.56
C THR A 104 -14.10 8.32 7.58
N ALA A 105 -13.08 7.56 7.16
CA ALA A 105 -11.95 7.15 7.99
C ALA A 105 -11.17 8.37 8.49
N ALA A 106 -10.80 9.32 7.62
CA ALA A 106 -10.12 10.55 7.99
C ALA A 106 -10.91 11.35 9.04
N ARG A 107 -12.25 11.41 8.92
CA ARG A 107 -13.12 12.04 9.93
C ARG A 107 -13.14 11.27 11.25
N ARG A 108 -13.14 9.94 11.22
CA ARG A 108 -13.05 9.10 12.43
C ARG A 108 -11.73 9.37 13.16
N TYR A 109 -10.60 9.44 12.46
CA TYR A 109 -9.31 9.81 13.05
C TYR A 109 -9.33 11.21 13.67
N ALA A 110 -9.85 12.21 12.97
CA ALA A 110 -9.98 13.57 13.51
C ALA A 110 -10.81 13.59 14.81
N LYS A 111 -11.91 12.84 14.86
CA LYS A 111 -12.74 12.69 16.08
C LYS A 111 -12.00 12.01 17.23
N ILE A 112 -11.16 11.02 16.95
CA ILE A 112 -10.33 10.38 17.99
C ILE A 112 -9.38 11.42 18.59
N VAL A 113 -8.69 12.19 17.73
CA VAL A 113 -7.79 13.26 18.18
C VAL A 113 -8.53 14.33 19.00
N GLN A 114 -9.75 14.70 18.61
CA GLN A 114 -10.61 15.60 19.40
C GLN A 114 -10.95 15.05 20.78
N LYS A 115 -11.28 13.75 20.88
CA LYS A 115 -11.59 13.09 22.16
C LYS A 115 -10.40 13.00 23.11
N LEU A 116 -9.17 13.11 22.58
CA LEU A 116 -7.95 13.18 23.37
C LEU A 116 -7.65 14.59 23.90
N GLY A 117 -8.53 15.57 23.63
CA GLY A 117 -8.39 16.94 24.14
C GLY A 117 -7.72 17.93 23.18
N PHE A 118 -7.33 17.49 21.98
CA PHE A 118 -6.75 18.39 20.98
C PHE A 118 -7.84 19.10 20.18
N PRO A 119 -7.73 20.42 19.91
CA PRO A 119 -8.70 21.18 19.10
C PRO A 119 -8.52 20.90 17.60
N ALA A 120 -8.59 19.64 17.20
CA ALA A 120 -8.46 19.22 15.81
C ALA A 120 -9.69 19.62 15.00
N THR A 121 -9.45 20.07 13.77
CA THR A 121 -10.44 20.44 12.76
C THR A 121 -10.31 19.55 11.54
N PHE A 122 -11.27 19.59 10.61
CA PHE A 122 -11.18 18.80 9.37
C PHE A 122 -11.04 19.74 8.19
N LYS A 123 -9.80 20.07 7.82
CA LYS A 123 -9.49 21.03 6.74
C LYS A 123 -8.71 20.35 5.61
N GLU A 124 -8.84 20.88 4.40
CA GLU A 124 -7.99 20.52 3.24
C GLU A 124 -7.96 19.01 2.93
N PHE A 125 -9.09 18.32 3.07
CA PHE A 125 -9.17 16.91 2.66
C PHE A 125 -8.95 16.79 1.16
N LYS A 126 -7.94 16.02 0.76
CA LYS A 126 -7.55 15.85 -0.64
C LYS A 126 -7.11 14.42 -0.91
N ILE A 127 -7.62 13.84 -2.00
CA ILE A 127 -7.11 12.58 -2.54
C ILE A 127 -5.75 12.83 -3.18
N GLN A 128 -4.76 12.05 -2.77
CA GLN A 128 -3.39 12.14 -3.28
C GLN A 128 -3.08 11.04 -4.30
N ASN A 129 -3.62 9.84 -4.07
CA ASN A 129 -3.45 8.71 -4.98
C ASN A 129 -4.63 7.74 -4.90
N ILE A 130 -4.95 7.11 -6.02
CA ILE A 130 -5.90 6.01 -6.17
C ILE A 130 -5.18 4.89 -6.91
N VAL A 131 -5.34 3.67 -6.39
CA VAL A 131 -4.84 2.44 -7.00
C VAL A 131 -6.04 1.62 -7.45
N GLY A 132 -6.08 1.30 -8.73
CA GLY A 132 -7.05 0.38 -9.32
C GLY A 132 -6.40 -0.92 -9.78
N SER A 133 -7.19 -1.97 -9.90
CA SER A 133 -6.76 -3.19 -10.58
C SER A 133 -7.90 -3.82 -11.39
N CYS A 134 -7.52 -4.53 -12.44
CA CYS A 134 -8.42 -5.34 -13.25
C CYS A 134 -7.70 -6.59 -13.74
N ASP A 135 -8.46 -7.48 -14.35
CA ASP A 135 -7.95 -8.69 -14.98
C ASP A 135 -8.59 -8.79 -16.36
N VAL A 136 -7.76 -8.73 -17.41
CA VAL A 136 -8.24 -8.81 -18.81
C VAL A 136 -8.64 -10.21 -19.24
N LYS A 137 -8.41 -11.23 -18.39
CA LYS A 137 -8.83 -12.63 -18.61
C LYS A 137 -8.16 -13.34 -19.77
N PHE A 138 -7.05 -12.81 -20.28
CA PHE A 138 -6.22 -13.49 -21.26
C PHE A 138 -4.73 -13.20 -21.03
N PRO A 139 -3.84 -14.16 -21.37
CA PRO A 139 -2.41 -13.97 -21.25
C PRO A 139 -1.88 -12.97 -22.28
N ILE A 140 -0.86 -12.19 -21.90
CA ILE A 140 -0.30 -11.10 -22.72
C ILE A 140 1.18 -11.37 -23.01
N ARG A 141 1.62 -11.19 -24.26
CA ARG A 141 3.03 -11.27 -24.69
C ARG A 141 3.74 -9.95 -24.38
N LEU A 142 4.34 -9.85 -23.18
CA LEU A 142 4.96 -8.62 -22.69
C LEU A 142 6.22 -8.23 -23.46
N GLU A 143 6.97 -9.19 -24.00
CA GLU A 143 8.20 -8.93 -24.77
C GLU A 143 7.89 -8.11 -26.02
N GLY A 144 6.84 -8.49 -26.76
CA GLY A 144 6.40 -7.77 -27.96
C GLY A 144 5.87 -6.37 -27.62
N LEU A 145 5.11 -6.26 -26.53
CA LEU A 145 4.60 -4.97 -26.04
C LEU A 145 5.74 -4.03 -25.63
N ALA A 146 6.73 -4.55 -24.89
CA ALA A 146 7.90 -3.78 -24.46
C ALA A 146 8.74 -3.31 -25.64
N TYR A 147 8.93 -4.18 -26.64
CA TYR A 147 9.68 -3.84 -27.85
C TYR A 147 9.00 -2.71 -28.65
N ALA A 148 7.70 -2.86 -28.93
CA ALA A 148 6.95 -1.90 -29.73
C ALA A 148 6.68 -0.58 -28.99
N HIS A 149 6.53 -0.60 -27.66
CA HIS A 149 6.26 0.58 -26.84
C HIS A 149 7.46 0.97 -25.97
N SER A 150 8.70 0.75 -26.43
CA SER A 150 9.93 0.95 -25.64
C SER A 150 10.12 2.35 -25.03
N LEU A 151 9.48 3.38 -25.60
CA LEU A 151 9.48 4.74 -25.05
C LEU A 151 8.63 4.90 -23.77
N PHE A 152 7.64 4.03 -23.57
CA PHE A 152 6.68 4.10 -22.47
C PHE A 152 6.72 2.86 -21.57
N ALA A 153 7.15 1.73 -22.11
CA ALA A 153 7.18 0.42 -21.49
C ALA A 153 8.60 0.05 -21.05
N SER A 154 8.73 -0.54 -19.87
CA SER A 154 9.98 -1.10 -19.36
C SER A 154 9.68 -2.47 -18.77
N TYR A 155 10.33 -3.51 -19.30
CA TYR A 155 10.10 -4.90 -18.89
C TYR A 155 11.43 -5.61 -18.74
N GLU A 156 11.78 -5.93 -17.50
CA GLU A 156 13.02 -6.61 -17.11
C GLU A 156 12.61 -7.72 -16.14
N PRO A 157 12.22 -8.91 -16.65
CA PRO A 157 11.60 -9.96 -15.84
C PRO A 157 12.48 -10.45 -14.69
N GLU A 158 13.80 -10.36 -14.83
CA GLU A 158 14.78 -10.69 -13.78
C GLU A 158 14.72 -9.70 -12.59
N LEU A 159 14.30 -8.45 -12.83
CA LEU A 159 14.18 -7.43 -11.79
C LEU A 159 12.76 -7.35 -11.23
N PHE A 160 11.76 -7.46 -12.12
CA PHE A 160 10.35 -7.37 -11.75
C PHE A 160 9.47 -8.13 -12.76
N PRO A 161 8.57 -9.03 -12.29
CA PRO A 161 7.80 -9.91 -13.18
C PRO A 161 6.70 -9.21 -14.00
N GLY A 162 6.43 -7.93 -13.77
CA GLY A 162 5.44 -7.16 -14.53
C GLY A 162 6.09 -6.14 -15.47
N LEU A 163 5.43 -5.82 -16.57
CA LEU A 163 5.79 -4.69 -17.42
C LEU A 163 5.32 -3.38 -16.77
N ILE A 164 6.21 -2.41 -16.66
CA ILE A 164 5.90 -1.06 -16.20
C ILE A 164 5.58 -0.19 -17.42
N TYR A 165 4.33 0.27 -17.54
CA TYR A 165 3.89 1.14 -18.62
C TYR A 165 3.60 2.55 -18.08
N ARG A 166 4.27 3.56 -18.62
CA ARG A 166 4.15 4.96 -18.21
C ARG A 166 3.28 5.71 -19.23
N MET A 167 2.00 5.82 -18.95
CA MET A 167 1.06 6.57 -19.77
C MET A 167 1.24 8.07 -19.54
N LYS A 168 1.32 8.85 -20.62
CA LYS A 168 1.43 10.31 -20.53
C LYS A 168 0.08 10.99 -20.28
N GLN A 169 -1.00 10.48 -20.89
CA GLN A 169 -2.33 11.06 -20.81
C GLN A 169 -3.42 9.97 -20.62
N PRO A 170 -4.08 9.91 -19.45
CA PRO A 170 -3.72 10.60 -18.20
C PRO A 170 -2.35 10.13 -17.67
N LYS A 171 -1.71 10.95 -16.82
CA LYS A 171 -0.38 10.63 -16.26
C LYS A 171 -0.49 9.51 -15.22
N ILE A 172 -0.46 8.25 -15.69
CA ILE A 172 -0.70 7.04 -14.90
C ILE A 172 0.42 6.03 -15.15
N VAL A 173 0.75 5.26 -14.12
CA VAL A 173 1.66 4.11 -14.23
C VAL A 173 0.82 2.84 -14.15
N LEU A 174 1.01 1.95 -15.11
CA LEU A 174 0.38 0.65 -15.16
C LEU A 174 1.43 -0.45 -14.93
N LEU A 175 1.04 -1.49 -14.21
CA LEU A 175 1.80 -2.72 -14.04
C LEU A 175 1.01 -3.83 -14.72
N ILE A 176 1.55 -4.38 -15.80
CA ILE A 176 0.87 -5.37 -16.63
C ILE A 176 1.59 -6.70 -16.45
N PHE A 177 0.86 -7.74 -16.06
CA PHE A 177 1.41 -9.06 -15.84
C PHE A 177 1.07 -10.00 -17.01
N VAL A 178 1.92 -11.00 -17.25
CA VAL A 178 1.71 -12.03 -18.29
C VAL A 178 0.35 -12.72 -18.12
N SER A 179 -0.15 -12.82 -16.89
CA SER A 179 -1.46 -13.41 -16.56
C SER A 179 -2.68 -12.61 -17.07
N GLY A 180 -2.49 -11.36 -17.51
CA GLY A 180 -3.59 -10.45 -17.84
C GLY A 180 -4.07 -9.58 -16.67
N LYS A 181 -3.51 -9.76 -15.47
CA LYS A 181 -3.74 -8.82 -14.37
C LYS A 181 -3.07 -7.49 -14.67
N VAL A 182 -3.78 -6.40 -14.40
CA VAL A 182 -3.30 -5.03 -14.59
C VAL A 182 -3.56 -4.24 -13.31
N VAL A 183 -2.53 -3.53 -12.84
CA VAL A 183 -2.63 -2.57 -11.73
C VAL A 183 -2.39 -1.17 -12.28
N LEU A 184 -3.22 -0.22 -11.90
CA LEU A 184 -3.15 1.18 -12.30
C LEU A 184 -2.93 2.05 -11.06
N THR A 185 -1.93 2.91 -11.07
CA THR A 185 -1.60 3.79 -9.93
C THR A 185 -1.12 5.17 -10.40
N GLY A 186 -1.20 6.15 -9.51
CA GLY A 186 -0.85 7.55 -9.78
C GLY A 186 -2.06 8.44 -10.08
N ALA A 187 -3.27 7.88 -10.07
CA ALA A 187 -4.50 8.63 -10.32
C ALA A 187 -4.89 9.47 -9.10
N LYS A 188 -5.46 10.64 -9.34
CA LYS A 188 -6.10 11.47 -8.30
C LYS A 188 -7.62 11.34 -8.33
N THR A 189 -8.17 10.86 -9.43
CA THR A 189 -9.59 10.64 -9.61
C THR A 189 -9.85 9.24 -10.17
N ARG A 190 -10.98 8.65 -9.80
CA ARG A 190 -11.44 7.37 -10.35
C ARG A 190 -11.53 7.40 -11.88
N TYR A 191 -11.94 8.55 -12.44
CA TYR A 191 -12.03 8.76 -13.87
C TYR A 191 -10.72 8.51 -14.61
N GLU A 192 -9.59 8.94 -14.06
CA GLU A 192 -8.27 8.72 -14.68
C GLU A 192 -7.90 7.24 -14.75
N ILE A 193 -8.31 6.42 -13.77
CA ILE A 193 -8.12 4.96 -13.81
C ILE A 193 -8.89 4.36 -14.98
N TYR A 194 -10.13 4.80 -15.16
CA TYR A 194 -11.02 4.31 -16.21
C TYR A 194 -10.49 4.71 -17.59
N GLN A 195 -10.18 5.99 -17.79
CA GLN A 195 -9.57 6.48 -19.02
C GLN A 195 -8.25 5.79 -19.35
N ALA A 196 -7.37 5.59 -18.36
CA ALA A 196 -6.12 4.87 -18.58
C ALA A 196 -6.36 3.41 -19.02
N TYR A 197 -7.36 2.74 -18.45
CA TYR A 197 -7.73 1.40 -18.86
C TYR A 197 -8.33 1.35 -20.28
N MET A 198 -9.24 2.26 -20.61
CA MET A 198 -9.81 2.39 -21.97
C MET A 198 -8.71 2.60 -23.02
N ASN A 199 -7.72 3.45 -22.72
CA ASN A 199 -6.63 3.76 -23.63
C ASN A 199 -5.67 2.58 -23.85
N ILE A 200 -5.38 1.79 -22.82
CA ILE A 200 -4.43 0.68 -22.93
C ILE A 200 -5.07 -0.61 -23.45
N TYR A 201 -6.37 -0.83 -23.21
CA TYR A 201 -7.04 -2.09 -23.50
C TYR A 201 -6.93 -2.55 -24.98
N PRO A 202 -7.10 -1.69 -26.00
CA PRO A 202 -6.91 -2.07 -27.40
C PRO A 202 -5.49 -2.58 -27.68
N THR A 203 -4.48 -1.94 -27.08
CA THR A 203 -3.10 -2.39 -27.17
C THR A 203 -2.94 -3.76 -26.52
N LEU A 204 -3.51 -4.00 -25.34
CA LEU A 204 -3.40 -5.30 -24.66
C LEU A 204 -3.99 -6.45 -25.51
N ILE A 205 -5.09 -6.21 -26.21
CA ILE A 205 -5.69 -7.20 -27.12
C ILE A 205 -4.72 -7.57 -28.26
N GLN A 206 -4.01 -6.61 -28.85
CA GLN A 206 -3.06 -6.86 -29.95
C GLN A 206 -1.93 -7.81 -29.54
N TYR A 207 -1.58 -7.85 -28.26
CA TYR A 207 -0.54 -8.73 -27.71
C TYR A 207 -1.10 -9.94 -26.95
N LYS A 208 -2.38 -10.28 -27.14
CA LYS A 208 -2.98 -11.49 -26.55
C LYS A 208 -2.24 -12.73 -27.06
N LYS A 209 -1.78 -13.57 -26.12
CA LYS A 209 -1.08 -14.83 -26.43
C LYS A 209 -2.12 -15.87 -26.85
N GLY A 210 -2.14 -16.23 -28.14
CA GLY A 210 -3.00 -17.31 -28.67
C GLY A 210 -3.67 -16.97 -30.00
N ASP A 211 -3.81 -15.70 -30.35
CA ASP A 211 -4.28 -15.28 -31.68
C ASP A 211 -3.07 -14.96 -32.55
N ALA A 212 -2.79 -15.82 -33.53
CA ALA A 212 -1.68 -15.71 -34.44
C ALA A 212 -1.93 -14.60 -35.47
N VAL A 213 -1.62 -13.36 -35.11
CA VAL A 213 -1.07 -12.38 -36.07
C VAL A 213 0.18 -11.82 -35.43
N VAL A 214 1.27 -12.56 -35.55
CA VAL A 214 2.60 -11.96 -35.41
C VAL A 214 2.76 -11.10 -36.66
N PRO A 215 2.89 -9.76 -36.57
CA PRO A 215 3.50 -9.04 -37.68
C PRO A 215 4.92 -9.59 -37.74
N THR A 216 5.19 -10.40 -38.75
CA THR A 216 6.56 -10.77 -39.11
C THR A 216 7.32 -9.47 -39.28
N LEU A 217 8.21 -9.18 -38.34
CA LEU A 217 9.26 -8.19 -38.55
C LEU A 217 9.95 -8.60 -39.87
N PRO A 218 10.13 -7.69 -40.84
CA PRO A 218 10.84 -8.03 -42.05
C PRO A 218 12.29 -8.37 -41.71
N SER A 219 12.59 -9.67 -41.67
CA SER A 219 13.95 -10.21 -41.64
C SER A 219 14.58 -10.06 -43.01
N ASN A 220 14.86 -8.82 -43.43
CA ASN A 220 15.87 -8.47 -44.44
C ASN A 220 15.86 -6.96 -44.72
N ASN A 221 16.64 -6.21 -43.96
CA ASN A 221 17.59 -5.24 -44.52
C ASN A 221 18.56 -4.85 -43.41
N MET A 222 19.59 -5.67 -43.23
CA MET A 222 20.79 -5.25 -42.51
C MET A 222 21.42 -4.12 -43.32
N MET A 223 21.19 -2.88 -42.90
CA MET A 223 22.08 -1.79 -43.29
C MET A 223 23.45 -2.14 -42.68
N PRO A 224 24.53 -2.27 -43.46
CA PRO A 224 25.84 -2.54 -42.89
C PRO A 224 26.20 -1.38 -41.94
N PRO A 225 26.94 -1.65 -40.84
CA PRO A 225 27.41 -0.58 -39.97
C PRO A 225 28.23 0.42 -40.81
N PRO A 226 28.18 1.72 -40.50
CA PRO A 226 29.00 2.70 -41.21
C PRO A 226 30.47 2.27 -41.10
N ARG A 227 31.12 2.07 -42.25
CA ARG A 227 32.56 1.84 -42.32
C ARG A 227 33.24 2.96 -41.52
N ALA A 228 33.99 2.58 -40.48
CA ALA A 228 34.88 3.50 -39.81
C ALA A 228 35.79 4.15 -40.86
N LEU A 229 35.80 5.48 -40.90
CA LEU A 229 36.77 6.23 -41.68
C LEU A 229 38.19 5.81 -41.24
N PRO A 230 39.15 5.68 -42.16
CA PRO A 230 40.51 5.32 -41.79
C PRO A 230 41.09 6.42 -40.89
N VAL A 231 41.48 6.03 -39.68
CA VAL A 231 42.27 6.87 -38.77
C VAL A 231 43.63 7.11 -39.42
N VAL A 232 43.87 8.34 -39.87
CA VAL A 232 45.20 8.82 -40.22
C VAL A 232 46.03 8.87 -38.92
N ARG A 233 46.97 7.94 -38.77
CA ARG A 233 47.98 8.00 -37.69
C ARG A 233 48.97 9.12 -38.03
N GLN A 234 49.05 10.14 -37.19
CA GLN A 234 50.24 11.00 -37.14
C GLN A 234 51.32 10.29 -36.30
N PRO A 235 52.60 10.30 -36.73
CA PRO A 235 53.67 9.62 -36.03
C PRO A 235 54.22 10.50 -34.90
N GLY A 236 54.25 9.95 -33.68
CA GLY A 236 55.05 10.47 -32.56
C GLY A 236 54.29 10.69 -31.27
N GLN A 237 54.12 9.63 -30.46
CA GLN A 237 54.26 9.68 -28.99
C GLN A 237 54.16 8.26 -28.39
N PRO A 238 54.90 7.97 -27.29
CA PRO A 238 55.27 6.61 -26.90
C PRO A 238 54.25 5.91 -26.00
N ASP A 239 54.36 4.58 -25.99
CA ASP A 239 53.55 3.63 -25.23
C ASP A 239 53.68 3.80 -23.70
N ALA A 240 52.54 3.82 -23.01
CA ALA A 240 52.45 3.66 -21.56
C ALA A 240 51.68 2.36 -21.26
N ALA A 241 52.35 1.23 -21.43
CA ALA A 241 52.00 -0.01 -20.76
C ALA A 241 52.60 0.02 -19.35
N ASP A 242 51.86 0.58 -18.38
CA ASP A 242 51.94 0.20 -16.96
C ASP A 242 50.95 1.04 -16.15
N GLN A 243 49.76 0.46 -15.90
CA GLN A 243 48.90 0.74 -14.74
C GLN A 243 47.64 -0.15 -14.82
N HIS A 244 47.86 -1.46 -14.69
CA HIS A 244 46.83 -2.36 -14.20
C HIS A 244 47.27 -2.80 -12.80
N HIS A 245 46.74 -2.16 -11.76
CA HIS A 245 46.38 -2.72 -10.45
C HIS A 245 45.70 -1.60 -9.64
N ASP A 246 44.62 -1.95 -8.94
CA ASP A 246 43.74 -1.09 -8.11
C ASP A 246 42.69 -0.21 -8.82
N ALA A 247 41.58 -0.84 -9.22
CA ALA A 247 40.25 -0.22 -9.16
C ALA A 247 39.14 -1.28 -9.08
N HIS A 248 39.03 -1.97 -7.95
CA HIS A 248 37.77 -2.59 -7.58
C HIS A 248 36.77 -1.51 -7.12
N GLN A 249 35.57 -1.56 -7.70
CA GLN A 249 34.30 -1.23 -7.05
C GLN A 249 33.85 0.25 -7.05
N GLN A 250 33.29 0.68 -8.18
CA GLN A 250 32.15 1.63 -8.19
C GLN A 250 31.42 1.56 -9.53
N GLN A 251 30.64 0.50 -9.74
CA GLN A 251 29.54 0.53 -10.71
C GLN A 251 28.41 1.36 -10.09
N HIS A 252 28.37 2.65 -10.43
CA HIS A 252 27.16 3.45 -10.23
C HIS A 252 26.04 2.87 -11.12
N PRO A 253 24.87 2.49 -10.57
CA PRO A 253 23.77 2.02 -11.40
C PRO A 253 23.29 3.17 -12.29
N HIS A 254 23.10 2.90 -13.59
CA HIS A 254 22.47 3.83 -14.52
C HIS A 254 21.13 4.36 -13.95
N PRO A 255 20.76 5.63 -14.22
CA PRO A 255 19.56 6.25 -13.65
C PRO A 255 18.26 5.49 -13.97
N HIS A 256 18.24 4.70 -15.05
CA HIS A 256 17.13 3.80 -15.37
C HIS A 256 16.95 2.66 -14.35
N HIS A 257 18.03 2.06 -13.85
CA HIS A 257 17.96 0.97 -12.86
C HIS A 257 17.39 1.43 -11.51
N GLN A 258 17.80 2.63 -11.06
CA GLN A 258 17.32 3.17 -9.79
C GLN A 258 15.85 3.58 -9.87
N LEU A 259 15.40 4.10 -11.02
CA LEU A 259 13.99 4.44 -11.26
C LEU A 259 13.10 3.18 -11.37
N GLN A 260 13.63 2.09 -11.92
CA GLN A 260 12.95 0.80 -12.03
C GLN A 260 12.77 0.16 -10.64
N GLN A 261 13.82 0.16 -9.81
CA GLN A 261 13.76 -0.30 -8.42
C GLN A 261 12.84 0.57 -7.55
N ALA A 262 12.84 1.90 -7.73
CA ALA A 262 11.91 2.78 -7.06
C ALA A 262 10.45 2.53 -7.49
N ALA A 263 10.21 2.23 -8.77
CA ALA A 263 8.88 1.88 -9.28
C ALA A 263 8.42 0.50 -8.78
N ALA A 264 9.31 -0.49 -8.72
CA ALA A 264 9.04 -1.81 -8.15
C ALA A 264 8.78 -1.74 -6.64
N ALA A 265 9.54 -0.89 -5.91
CA ALA A 265 9.32 -0.65 -4.48
C ALA A 265 8.01 0.12 -4.22
N ALA A 266 7.67 1.11 -5.05
CA ALA A 266 6.38 1.80 -4.98
C ALA A 266 5.21 0.87 -5.32
N ALA A 267 5.35 0.00 -6.32
CA ALA A 267 4.40 -1.04 -6.68
C ALA A 267 4.18 -2.04 -5.53
N ALA A 268 5.26 -2.51 -4.91
CA ALA A 268 5.21 -3.44 -3.78
C ALA A 268 4.61 -2.80 -2.51
N ALA A 269 4.90 -1.52 -2.25
CA ALA A 269 4.30 -0.77 -1.14
C ALA A 269 2.81 -0.42 -1.36
N MET A 270 2.34 -0.46 -2.61
CA MET A 270 0.96 -0.13 -3.00
C MET A 270 0.04 -1.35 -3.14
N MET A 271 0.59 -2.57 -3.17
CA MET A 271 -0.21 -3.79 -3.13
C MET A 271 -0.65 -4.10 -1.68
N PRO A 272 -1.90 -4.52 -1.46
CA PRO A 272 -2.27 -5.08 -0.16
C PRO A 272 -1.37 -6.31 0.11
N PRO A 273 -0.88 -6.49 1.35
CA PRO A 273 -0.10 -7.67 1.69
C PRO A 273 -0.89 -8.94 1.30
N PRO A 274 -0.22 -10.01 0.84
CA PRO A 274 -0.90 -11.25 0.53
C PRO A 274 -1.73 -11.70 1.75
N PRO A 275 -2.94 -12.26 1.53
CA PRO A 275 -3.71 -12.79 2.64
C PRO A 275 -2.85 -13.81 3.38
N THR A 276 -2.65 -13.60 4.68
CA THR A 276 -1.99 -14.56 5.56
C THR A 276 -2.69 -15.90 5.36
N PRO A 277 -1.97 -17.03 5.16
CA PRO A 277 -2.62 -18.32 5.02
C PRO A 277 -3.51 -18.53 6.25
N ALA A 278 -4.80 -18.75 6.01
CA ALA A 278 -5.74 -19.10 7.07
C ALA A 278 -5.18 -20.34 7.76
N MET A 279 -4.90 -20.23 9.07
CA MET A 279 -4.65 -21.41 9.87
C MET A 279 -5.82 -22.38 9.65
N PRO A 280 -5.57 -23.67 9.39
CA PRO A 280 -6.65 -24.63 9.29
C PRO A 280 -7.46 -24.61 10.59
N PRO A 281 -8.79 -24.76 10.53
CA PRO A 281 -9.58 -24.87 11.74
C PRO A 281 -9.06 -26.02 12.58
N ALA A 282 -8.84 -25.77 13.88
CA ALA A 282 -8.51 -26.81 14.84
C ALA A 282 -9.56 -27.93 14.71
N MET A 283 -9.10 -29.13 14.34
CA MET A 283 -9.94 -30.32 14.28
C MET A 283 -10.63 -30.51 15.63
N ALA A 284 -11.97 -30.55 15.60
CA ALA A 284 -12.75 -31.05 16.71
C ALA A 284 -12.32 -32.50 17.01
N PRO A 285 -12.26 -32.92 18.28
CA PRO A 285 -11.92 -34.30 18.62
C PRO A 285 -13.04 -35.23 18.13
N THR A 286 -12.68 -36.21 17.32
CA THR A 286 -13.57 -37.31 16.92
C THR A 286 -13.91 -38.18 18.14
N PRO A 287 -15.15 -38.71 18.24
CA PRO A 287 -15.51 -39.64 19.30
C PRO A 287 -14.92 -41.02 18.98
N VAL A 288 -14.18 -41.58 19.94
CA VAL A 288 -13.59 -42.91 19.85
C VAL A 288 -14.68 -43.94 20.15
N ALA A 289 -14.94 -44.84 19.19
CA ALA A 289 -15.77 -46.01 19.37
C ALA A 289 -14.95 -47.17 19.96
N ASP A 290 -15.53 -47.83 20.95
CA ASP A 290 -15.07 -49.07 21.60
C ASP A 290 -14.79 -50.21 20.60
N MET A 291 -13.68 -50.94 20.82
CA MET A 291 -13.59 -52.40 20.61
C MET A 291 -12.34 -53.00 21.32
N HIS A 292 -12.61 -53.61 22.47
CA HIS A 292 -12.04 -54.83 23.08
C HIS A 292 -10.53 -55.17 23.11
N HIS A 293 -10.03 -55.21 24.36
CA HIS A 293 -9.30 -56.27 25.08
C HIS A 293 -7.91 -56.75 24.58
N MET A 294 -6.87 -56.52 25.40
CA MET A 294 -6.25 -57.57 26.23
C MET A 294 -5.09 -57.05 27.09
N ASN A 295 -5.09 -57.50 28.35
CA ASN A 295 -3.96 -57.72 29.27
C ASN A 295 -3.33 -56.54 30.05
N LEU A 296 -3.79 -56.36 31.30
CA LEU A 296 -3.08 -55.66 32.39
C LEU A 296 -2.75 -56.66 33.52
N PRO A 297 -1.53 -56.66 34.08
CA PRO A 297 -1.26 -57.30 35.37
C PRO A 297 -1.64 -56.35 36.56
N PRO A 298 -1.86 -56.90 37.77
CA PRO A 298 -2.49 -56.18 38.89
C PRO A 298 -1.54 -55.20 39.62
N PRO A 299 -2.06 -54.25 40.42
CA PRO A 299 -1.25 -53.26 41.11
C PRO A 299 -0.71 -53.78 42.45
N THR A 300 0.54 -53.47 42.75
CA THR A 300 1.19 -53.68 44.06
C THR A 300 1.20 -52.37 44.86
N PRO A 301 1.05 -52.37 46.20
CA PRO A 301 0.71 -51.17 46.97
C PRO A 301 1.91 -50.40 47.56
N LEU A 302 1.72 -49.08 47.64
CA LEU A 302 2.22 -48.08 48.60
C LEU A 302 3.68 -48.11 49.08
N HIS A 303 4.39 -46.99 48.86
CA HIS A 303 5.09 -46.26 49.92
C HIS A 303 5.26 -44.78 49.53
N HIS A 304 4.44 -43.91 50.12
CA HIS A 304 4.60 -42.46 50.09
C HIS A 304 5.60 -42.06 51.18
N ASN A 305 6.64 -41.30 50.83
CA ASN A 305 7.50 -40.64 51.80
C ASN A 305 7.61 -39.16 51.42
N LEU A 306 6.73 -38.34 52.00
CA LEU A 306 6.80 -36.88 51.98
C LEU A 306 6.76 -36.38 53.44
N PRO A 307 7.64 -35.44 53.84
CA PRO A 307 7.72 -34.95 55.20
C PRO A 307 6.54 -34.01 55.57
N PRO A 308 6.15 -33.94 56.86
CA PRO A 308 4.93 -33.28 57.31
C PRO A 308 5.06 -31.75 57.45
N PRO A 309 3.93 -31.01 57.39
CA PRO A 309 3.88 -29.57 57.65
C PRO A 309 3.88 -29.24 59.15
N THR A 310 4.45 -28.09 59.50
CA THR A 310 4.56 -27.55 60.86
C THR A 310 3.21 -27.11 61.46
N PRO A 311 2.99 -27.33 62.79
CA PRO A 311 1.75 -26.96 63.45
C PRO A 311 1.72 -25.50 63.93
N ARG A 312 0.56 -24.86 63.79
CA ARG A 312 0.19 -23.58 64.42
C ARG A 312 -0.20 -23.80 65.89
N HIS A 313 0.29 -22.94 66.78
CA HIS A 313 -0.08 -22.88 68.20
C HIS A 313 -1.55 -22.45 68.42
N PRO A 314 -2.24 -23.03 69.42
CA PRO A 314 -3.46 -22.46 70.01
C PRO A 314 -3.28 -22.07 71.49
N GLY A 315 -3.93 -20.97 71.90
CA GLY A 315 -4.43 -20.77 73.27
C GLY A 315 -3.86 -19.59 74.07
N LEU A 316 -4.70 -18.56 74.28
CA LEU A 316 -5.01 -18.00 75.61
C LEU A 316 -6.22 -17.04 75.53
N ALA A 317 -6.95 -16.99 76.64
CA ALA A 317 -8.38 -16.75 76.81
C ALA A 317 -8.85 -15.27 76.79
N PRO A 318 -10.19 -15.01 76.79
CA PRO A 318 -10.79 -13.68 76.75
C PRO A 318 -11.31 -13.19 78.12
N THR A 319 -11.40 -11.87 78.31
CA THR A 319 -12.35 -11.19 79.24
C THR A 319 -12.57 -9.72 78.83
N PRO A 320 -13.68 -9.08 79.26
CA PRO A 320 -14.44 -8.15 78.40
C PRO A 320 -14.49 -6.69 78.89
N SER A 321 -15.06 -5.80 78.07
CA SER A 321 -16.12 -4.82 78.40
C SER A 321 -15.99 -3.44 77.72
N LEU A 322 -17.17 -2.87 77.42
CA LEU A 322 -17.49 -1.45 77.18
C LEU A 322 -16.83 -0.78 75.96
N GLY A 323 -17.50 -0.04 75.08
CA GLY A 323 -18.83 0.56 75.05
C GLY A 323 -18.76 1.72 74.04
N HIS A 324 -19.87 1.94 73.33
CA HIS A 324 -20.28 3.19 72.65
C HIS A 324 -19.23 4.17 72.05
N HIS A 325 -19.29 4.39 70.74
CA HIS A 325 -20.08 5.48 70.12
C HIS A 325 -19.70 5.65 68.64
N ALA A 326 -20.69 5.52 67.76
CA ALA A 326 -20.60 5.96 66.37
C ALA A 326 -20.82 7.49 66.32
N LEU A 327 -19.97 8.20 65.58
CA LEU A 327 -20.18 9.59 65.17
C LEU A 327 -20.55 9.62 63.67
N PRO A 328 -21.62 10.33 63.25
CA PRO A 328 -21.99 10.50 61.85
C PRO A 328 -21.29 11.72 61.19
N PRO A 329 -21.28 11.80 59.85
CA PRO A 329 -20.56 12.84 59.09
C PRO A 329 -21.31 14.19 59.06
N PRO A 330 -20.61 15.32 58.77
CA PRO A 330 -21.21 16.65 58.78
C PRO A 330 -21.86 17.02 57.44
N SER A 331 -23.04 17.64 57.53
CA SER A 331 -23.75 18.33 56.43
C SER A 331 -23.29 19.79 56.29
N PRO A 332 -23.52 20.44 55.13
CA PRO A 332 -22.83 21.68 54.73
C PRO A 332 -23.49 22.96 55.26
N ARG A 333 -22.67 23.99 55.51
CA ARG A 333 -23.05 25.41 55.54
C ARG A 333 -22.44 26.03 54.26
N ARG A 334 -23.05 26.94 53.51
CA ARG A 334 -24.16 27.86 53.74
C ARG A 334 -24.74 28.25 52.38
#